data_AF-A0A432RTS0-F1
#
_entry.id   AF-A0A432RTS0-F1
#
_cell.length_a   1.000
_cell.length_b   1.000
_cell.length_c   1.000
_cell.angle_alpha   90.00
_cell.angle_beta   90.00
_cell.angle_gamma   90.00
#
_symmetry.space_group_name_H-M   'P 1'
#
loop_
_entity.id
_entity.type
_entity.pdbx_description
1 polymer ?
#
loop_
_entity_poly.entity_id
_entity_poly.type
_entity_poly.pdbx_seq_one_letter_code
_entity_poly.pdbx_strand_id
1 'polypeptide(L)' 'MEIDYLKLAIDEAWKYQFLTYPNPAVGAVVVIKNRVFVEAHKKAGEAHAEVNALWSAYSTFFDVPYLKSSKEI' A
#
# COMPACT_ATOMS: atom_id res chain seq x y z
N MET A 1 -19.06 -13.21 -8.46
CA MET A 1 -19.14 -11.95 -7.69
C MET A 1 -17.95 -11.12 -8.12
N GLU A 2 -18.18 -9.91 -8.63
CA GLU A 2 -17.12 -9.01 -9.09
C GLU A 2 -16.36 -8.44 -7.89
N ILE A 3 -15.03 -8.36 -7.97
CA ILE A 3 -14.21 -7.76 -6.91
C ILE A 3 -14.14 -6.26 -7.16
N ASP A 4 -14.64 -5.47 -6.22
CA ASP A 4 -14.47 -4.01 -6.25
C ASP A 4 -13.12 -3.63 -5.64
N TYR A 5 -12.10 -3.52 -6.49
CA TYR A 5 -10.75 -3.14 -6.07
C TYR A 5 -10.68 -1.72 -5.52
N LEU A 6 -11.52 -0.81 -6.01
CA LEU A 6 -11.52 0.57 -5.53
C LEU A 6 -12.05 0.62 -4.09
N LYS A 7 -13.09 -0.15 -3.78
CA LYS A 7 -13.58 -0.29 -2.39
C LYS A 7 -12.50 -0.82 -1.46
N LEU A 8 -11.73 -1.82 -1.88
CA LEU A 8 -10.59 -2.33 -1.09
C LEU A 8 -9.55 -1.24 -0.83
N ALA A 9 -9.20 -0.44 -1.85
CA ALA A 9 -8.26 0.68 -1.70
C ALA A 9 -8.77 1.73 -0.70
N ILE A 10 -10.04 2.12 -0.83
CA ILE A 10 -10.68 3.12 0.04
C ILE A 10 -10.72 2.61 1.49
N ASP A 11 -11.09 1.34 1.70
CA ASP A 11 -11.15 0.73 3.03
C ASP A 11 -9.77 0.67 3.68
N GLU A 12 -8.72 0.37 2.91
CA GLU A 12 -7.36 0.37 3.43
C GLU A 12 -6.88 1.78 3.79
N ALA A 13 -7.17 2.77 2.93
CA ALA A 13 -6.85 4.17 3.18
C ALA A 13 -7.50 4.68 4.48
N TRP A 14 -8.77 4.33 4.70
CA TRP A 14 -9.58 4.82 5.80
C TRP A 14 -9.00 4.44 7.19
N LYS A 15 -8.29 3.32 7.28
CA LYS A 15 -7.62 2.87 8.51
C LYS A 15 -6.59 3.88 9.04
N TYR A 16 -6.04 4.72 8.17
CA TYR A 16 -4.98 5.68 8.50
C TYR A 16 -5.47 7.13 8.43
N GLN A 17 -6.78 7.35 8.38
CA GLN A 17 -7.35 8.68 8.37
C GLN A 17 -6.82 9.52 9.56
N PHE A 18 -6.56 10.80 9.29
CA PHE A 18 -5.92 11.79 10.18
C PHE A 18 -4.44 11.54 10.51
N LEU A 19 -3.94 10.30 10.50
CA LEU A 19 -2.50 10.02 10.70
C LEU A 19 -1.64 10.52 9.54
N THR A 20 -2.24 10.62 8.35
CA THR A 20 -1.58 11.11 7.14
C THR A 20 -1.55 12.63 7.01
N TYR A 21 -2.27 13.39 7.85
CA TYR A 21 -2.36 14.85 7.70
C TYR A 21 -0.97 15.52 7.82
N PRO A 22 -0.60 16.49 6.94
CA PRO A 22 -1.43 17.21 5.97
C PRO A 22 -1.68 16.48 4.63
N ASN A 23 -1.11 15.29 4.44
CA ASN A 23 -1.32 14.50 3.23
C ASN A 23 -2.68 13.78 3.27
N PRO A 24 -3.28 13.49 2.10
CA PRO A 24 -4.49 12.69 2.02
C PRO A 24 -4.23 11.25 2.49
N ALA A 25 -5.27 10.62 3.04
CA ALA A 25 -5.30 9.17 3.18
C ALA A 25 -5.50 8.57 1.78
N VAL A 26 -4.55 7.73 1.35
CA VAL A 26 -4.55 7.12 0.01
C VAL A 26 -4.38 5.61 0.19
N GLY A 27 -5.12 4.84 -0.60
CA GLY A 27 -4.97 3.40 -0.73
C GLY A 27 -4.63 3.03 -2.17
N ALA A 28 -3.92 1.94 -2.35
CA ALA A 28 -3.49 1.44 -3.64
C ALA A 28 -3.68 -0.07 -3.71
N VAL A 29 -4.04 -0.55 -4.92
CA VAL A 29 -4.20 -1.97 -5.20
C VAL A 29 -3.27 -2.36 -6.34
N VAL A 30 -2.54 -3.46 -6.16
CA VAL A 30 -1.81 -4.15 -7.22
C VAL A 30 -2.47 -5.52 -7.45
N VAL A 31 -2.92 -5.76 -8.68
CA VAL A 31 -3.44 -7.06 -9.10
C VAL A 31 -2.44 -7.69 -10.05
N ILE A 32 -1.87 -8.83 -9.66
CA ILE A 32 -0.86 -9.52 -10.46
C ILE A 32 -0.89 -11.02 -10.16
N LYS A 33 -0.77 -11.86 -11.21
CA LYS A 33 -0.77 -13.33 -11.09
C LYS A 33 -1.92 -13.88 -10.22
N ASN A 34 -3.13 -13.36 -10.44
CA ASN A 34 -4.35 -13.71 -9.68
C ASN A 34 -4.24 -13.48 -8.16
N ARG A 35 -3.37 -12.56 -7.73
CA ARG A 35 -3.26 -12.10 -6.34
C ARG A 35 -3.57 -10.60 -6.26
N VAL A 36 -4.09 -10.18 -5.12
CA VAL A 36 -4.48 -8.80 -4.83
C VAL A 36 -3.65 -8.34 -3.64
N PHE A 37 -2.91 -7.25 -3.81
CA PHE A 37 -2.16 -6.58 -2.76
C PHE A 37 -2.78 -5.22 -2.54
N VAL A 38 -3.10 -4.89 -1.29
CA VAL A 38 -3.77 -3.65 -0.91
C VAL A 38 -2.95 -3.00 0.20
N GLU A 39 -2.52 -1.77 -0.01
CA GLU A 39 -1.76 -1.00 0.98
C GLU A 39 -2.22 0.45 1.00
N ALA A 40 -1.81 1.19 2.03
CA ALA A 40 -2.15 2.59 2.20
C ALA A 40 -0.93 3.46 2.56
N HIS A 41 -1.09 4.77 2.38
CA HIS A 41 -0.23 5.76 3.00
C HIS A 41 -0.57 5.84 4.50
N LYS A 42 0.42 5.60 5.36
CA LYS A 42 0.16 5.35 6.79
C LYS A 42 0.41 6.57 7.67
N LYS A 43 1.31 7.47 7.25
CA LYS A 43 1.72 8.65 8.02
C LYS A 43 2.37 9.71 7.12
N ALA A 44 2.12 10.99 7.40
CA ALA A 44 2.75 12.10 6.71
C ALA A 44 4.28 11.98 6.70
N GLY A 45 4.88 12.16 5.52
CA GLY A 45 6.33 12.08 5.32
C GLY A 45 6.90 10.66 5.20
N GLU A 46 6.07 9.62 5.26
CA GLU A 46 6.43 8.24 4.95
C GLU A 46 6.00 7.83 3.52
N ALA A 47 6.33 6.61 3.13
CA ALA A 47 6.01 6.08 1.80
C ALA A 47 4.52 6.21 1.45
N HIS A 48 4.25 6.57 0.19
CA HIS A 48 2.89 6.61 -0.34
C HIS A 48 2.32 5.20 -0.54
N ALA A 49 1.00 5.10 -0.74
CA ALA A 49 0.30 3.82 -0.87
C ALA A 49 0.83 2.98 -2.03
N GLU A 50 1.16 3.61 -3.16
CA GLU A 50 1.67 2.97 -4.37
C GLU A 50 3.00 2.28 -4.12
N VAL A 51 3.91 2.95 -3.40
CA VAL A 51 5.22 2.40 -3.02
C VAL A 51 5.03 1.16 -2.14
N ASN A 52 4.15 1.25 -1.14
CA ASN A 52 3.87 0.14 -0.24
C ASN A 52 3.24 -1.04 -0.99
N ALA A 53 2.25 -0.80 -1.86
CA ALA A 53 1.57 -1.85 -2.61
C ALA A 53 2.51 -2.56 -3.60
N LEU A 54 3.36 -1.79 -4.30
CA LEU A 54 4.38 -2.35 -5.19
C LEU A 54 5.43 -3.16 -4.42
N TRP A 55 5.90 -2.66 -3.28
CA TRP A 55 6.84 -3.40 -2.44
C TRP A 55 6.24 -4.70 -1.90
N SER A 56 4.99 -4.67 -1.43
CA SER A 56 4.25 -5.85 -0.96
C SER A 56 4.12 -6.91 -2.06
N ALA A 57 3.75 -6.48 -3.28
CA ALA A 57 3.69 -7.37 -4.43
C ALA A 57 5.08 -7.91 -4.82
N TYR A 58 6.09 -7.04 -4.92
CA TYR A 58 7.44 -7.40 -5.35
C TYR A 58 8.10 -8.40 -4.39
N SER A 59 8.10 -8.09 -3.09
CA SER A 59 8.65 -8.95 -2.03
C SER A 59 7.96 -10.32 -1.91
N THR A 60 6.73 -10.45 -2.41
CA THR A 60 6.03 -11.74 -2.47
C THR A 60 6.55 -12.66 -3.60
N PHE A 61 7.14 -12.10 -4.66
CA PHE A 61 7.59 -12.88 -5.82
C PHE A 61 9.11 -12.97 -5.97
N PHE A 62 9.87 -12.21 -5.21
CA PHE A 62 11.32 -12.13 -5.30
C PHE A 62 11.94 -12.20 -3.90
N ASP A 63 13.14 -12.76 -3.83
CA ASP A 63 13.95 -12.71 -2.61
C ASP A 63 14.49 -11.28 -2.44
N VAL A 64 14.11 -10.63 -1.35
CA VAL A 64 14.42 -9.22 -1.08
C VAL A 64 15.01 -9.06 0.33
N PRO A 65 15.90 -8.08 0.54
CA PRO A 65 16.38 -7.79 1.88
C PRO A 65 15.22 -7.33 2.79
N TYR A 66 15.36 -7.62 4.08
CA TYR A 66 14.46 -7.06 5.09
C TYR A 66 14.76 -5.57 5.26
N LEU A 67 13.76 -4.72 5.01
CA LEU A 67 13.83 -3.27 5.20
C LEU A 67 13.04 -2.87 6.45
N LYS A 68 13.62 -2.05 7.33
CA LYS A 68 12.90 -1.48 8.49
C LYS A 68 12.14 -0.21 8.13
N SER A 69 12.57 0.49 7.08
CA SER A 69 11.98 1.73 6.61
C SER A 69 12.15 1.90 5.11
N SER A 70 11.29 2.69 4.49
CA SER A 70 11.42 3.07 3.07
C SER A 70 12.64 3.94 2.77
N LYS A 71 13.40 4.35 3.80
CA LYS A 71 14.62 5.16 3.67
C LYS A 71 15.89 4.30 3.54
N GLU A 72 15.76 2.98 3.63
CA GLU A 72 16.86 2.02 3.45
C GLU A 72 17.08 1.63 1.98
N ILE A 73 16.30 2.23 1.06
CA ILE A 73 16.42 2.08 -0.39
C ILE A 73 17.23 3.26 -0.95
#